data_AF-A0A849X7C3-F1
#
_entry.id   AF-A0A849X7C3-F1
#
_cell.length_a   1.000
_cell.length_b   1.000
_cell.length_c   1.000
_cell.angle_alpha   90.00
_cell.angle_beta   90.00
_cell.angle_gamma   90.00
#
_symmetry.space_group_name_H-M   'P 1'
#
loop_
_entity.id
_entity.type
_entity.pdbx_description
1 polymer ?
#
loop_
_entity_poly.entity_id
_entity_poly.type
_entity_poly.pdbx_seq_one_letter_code
_entity_poly.pdbx_strand_id
1 'polypeptide(L)'
;MKRILVLCPYPENVAPTQRLKYEQYFPHFRQAGYSLTVSPFMSARMWRIVYKPKRVWEKAFWVMAGYLRRLFDLARAPFYDGLYVSLWITPFGAGLFERLFVLANRRVVYDIDDLVFLGKTSTANRFARFLKSPEKYHYLMRAARHVITCTPHLDAYVRK
;
A
#
# COMPACT_ATOMS: atom_id res chain seq x y z
N MET A 1 2.53 -17.22 17.61
CA MET A 1 1.74 -16.03 17.21
C MET A 1 2.04 -15.74 15.74
N LYS A 2 1.02 -15.66 14.86
CA LYS A 2 1.23 -15.42 13.43
C LYS A 2 1.53 -13.94 13.16
N ARG A 3 2.49 -13.62 12.31
CA ARG A 3 2.96 -12.25 12.03
C ARG A 3 2.51 -11.80 10.64
N ILE A 4 1.89 -10.64 10.56
CA ILE A 4 1.46 -10.01 9.30
C ILE A 4 2.20 -8.69 9.12
N LEU A 5 2.78 -8.48 7.95
CA LEU A 5 3.36 -7.19 7.55
C LEU A 5 2.34 -6.43 6.71
N VAL A 6 1.88 -5.28 7.21
CA VAL A 6 0.96 -4.38 6.53
C VAL A 6 1.76 -3.34 5.76
N LEU A 7 1.73 -3.41 4.44
CA LEU A 7 2.35 -2.45 3.52
C LEU A 7 1.28 -1.47 3.04
N CYS A 8 1.36 -0.23 3.52
CA CYS A 8 0.37 0.81 3.21
C CYS A 8 1.00 2.14 2.78
N PRO A 9 0.25 3.06 2.15
CA PRO A 9 0.75 4.36 1.77
C PRO A 9 1.00 5.30 2.95
N TYR A 10 0.08 5.36 3.91
CA TYR A 10 0.01 6.46 4.89
C TYR A 10 0.26 5.97 6.33
N PRO A 11 0.82 6.83 7.21
CA PRO A 11 0.98 6.52 8.63
C PRO A 11 -0.34 6.14 9.29
N GLU A 12 -0.33 5.30 10.33
CA GLU A 12 -1.55 4.94 11.05
C GLU A 12 -2.33 6.17 11.57
N ASN A 13 -3.65 6.06 11.63
CA ASN A 13 -4.56 7.07 12.21
C ASN A 13 -4.65 8.41 11.46
N VAL A 14 -4.06 8.57 10.27
CA VAL A 14 -4.13 9.85 9.54
C VAL A 14 -5.09 9.88 8.34
N ALA A 15 -5.16 8.82 7.54
CA ALA A 15 -5.97 8.84 6.31
C ALA A 15 -7.32 8.12 6.52
N PRO A 16 -8.47 8.76 6.22
CA PRO A 16 -9.78 8.11 6.36
C PRO A 16 -9.89 6.79 5.59
N THR A 17 -9.30 6.74 4.39
CA THR A 17 -9.25 5.55 3.51
C THR A 17 -8.74 4.28 4.20
N GLN A 18 -7.78 4.39 5.12
CA GLN A 18 -7.26 3.23 5.86
C GLN A 18 -7.93 3.06 7.21
N ARG A 19 -8.21 4.17 7.91
CA ARG A 19 -8.83 4.17 9.25
C ARG A 19 -10.18 3.46 9.25
N LEU A 20 -11.02 3.83 8.30
CA LEU A 20 -12.39 3.34 8.15
C LEU A 20 -12.47 2.06 7.31
N LYS A 21 -11.33 1.50 6.91
CA LYS A 21 -11.28 0.28 6.10
C LYS A 21 -10.69 -0.87 6.87
N TYR A 22 -9.40 -0.82 7.21
CA TYR A 22 -8.71 -1.95 7.83
C TYR A 22 -8.13 -1.66 9.21
N GLU A 23 -7.76 -0.41 9.53
CA GLU A 23 -7.13 -0.12 10.83
C GLU A 23 -8.08 -0.34 12.00
N GLN A 24 -9.37 0.00 11.83
CA GLN A 24 -10.41 -0.25 12.84
C GLN A 24 -10.51 -1.72 13.25
N TYR A 25 -10.08 -2.65 12.39
CA TYR A 25 -10.13 -4.08 12.66
C TYR A 25 -8.86 -4.60 13.35
N PHE A 26 -7.78 -3.82 13.46
CA PHE A 26 -6.54 -4.26 14.12
C PHE A 26 -6.73 -4.84 15.54
N PRO A 27 -7.63 -4.32 16.40
CA PRO A 27 -7.93 -4.97 17.68
C PRO A 27 -8.44 -6.40 17.52
N HIS A 28 -9.31 -6.67 16.55
CA HIS A 28 -9.83 -8.01 16.27
C HIS A 28 -8.76 -8.96 15.75
N PHE A 29 -7.83 -8.49 14.91
CA PHE A 29 -6.67 -9.29 14.49
C PHE A 29 -5.81 -9.69 15.70
N ARG A 30 -5.54 -8.76 16.62
CA ARG A 30 -4.76 -9.03 17.82
C ARG A 30 -5.47 -10.01 18.76
N GLN A 31 -6.77 -9.84 18.97
CA GLN A 31 -7.61 -10.77 19.74
C GLN A 31 -7.61 -12.18 19.13
N ALA A 32 -7.57 -12.28 17.80
CA ALA A 32 -7.47 -13.56 17.09
C ALA A 32 -6.05 -14.17 17.09
N GLY A 33 -5.08 -13.60 17.82
CA GLY A 33 -3.73 -14.15 17.96
C GLY A 33 -2.76 -13.78 16.83
N TYR A 34 -3.04 -12.71 16.09
CA TYR A 34 -2.12 -12.15 15.08
C TYR A 34 -1.32 -10.96 15.64
N SER A 35 -0.06 -10.89 15.23
CA SER A 35 0.80 -9.72 15.41
C SER A 35 0.90 -8.95 14.11
N LEU A 36 0.54 -7.67 14.15
CA LEU A 36 0.57 -6.78 13.00
C LEU A 36 1.77 -5.85 13.09
N THR A 37 2.60 -5.84 12.04
CA THR A 37 3.61 -4.81 11.82
C THR A 37 3.12 -3.88 10.73
N VAL A 38 2.79 -2.64 11.06
CA VAL A 38 2.38 -1.65 10.05
C VAL A 38 3.61 -0.90 9.53
N SER A 39 3.80 -0.94 8.22
CA SER A 39 4.90 -0.26 7.53
C SER A 39 4.37 0.72 6.48
N PRO A 40 4.12 1.97 6.87
CA PRO A 40 3.69 3.00 5.93
C PRO A 40 4.84 3.42 5.02
N PHE A 41 4.55 3.71 3.74
CA PHE A 41 5.55 4.27 2.83
C PHE A 41 5.86 5.72 3.22
N MET A 42 4.82 6.53 3.44
CA MET A 42 4.97 7.91 3.88
C MET A 42 5.26 7.95 5.38
N SER A 43 6.32 8.66 5.77
CA SER A 43 6.54 8.98 7.18
C SER A 43 5.52 10.02 7.65
N ALA A 44 5.33 10.15 8.96
CA ALA A 44 4.51 11.22 9.54
C ALA A 44 4.99 12.62 9.13
N ARG A 45 6.30 12.80 8.90
CA ARG A 45 6.84 14.05 8.37
C ARG A 45 6.46 14.25 6.91
N MET A 46 6.63 13.22 6.07
CA MET A 46 6.25 13.27 4.66
C MET A 46 4.77 13.62 4.49
N TRP A 47 3.88 12.98 5.26
CA TRP A 47 2.45 13.24 5.25
C TRP A 47 2.12 14.72 5.53
N ARG A 48 2.75 15.32 6.55
CA ARG A 48 2.54 16.73 6.92
C ARG A 48 2.98 17.73 5.86
N ILE A 49 3.92 17.36 4.98
CA ILE A 49 4.50 18.28 3.99
C ILE A 49 4.07 17.99 2.55
N VAL A 50 3.48 16.83 2.25
CA VAL A 50 3.25 16.38 0.86
C VAL A 50 2.40 17.37 0.07
N TYR A 51 1.36 17.93 0.70
CA TYR A 51 0.45 18.91 0.10
C TYR A 51 0.88 20.37 0.28
N LYS A 52 1.94 20.62 1.06
CA LYS A 52 2.44 21.99 1.25
C LYS A 52 3.19 22.43 -0.01
N PRO A 53 3.00 23.68 -0.49
CA PRO A 53 3.77 24.20 -1.62
C PRO A 53 5.25 24.31 -1.25
N LYS A 54 6.12 24.34 -2.28
CA LYS A 54 7.59 24.36 -2.13
C LYS A 54 8.10 23.08 -1.41
N ARG A 55 9.34 23.06 -0.90
CA ARG A 55 9.97 21.90 -0.20
C ARG A 55 10.26 20.67 -1.08
N VAL A 56 10.64 20.88 -2.34
CA VAL A 56 10.93 19.79 -3.30
C VAL A 56 12.02 18.84 -2.76
N TRP A 57 13.13 19.39 -2.24
CA TRP A 57 14.22 18.60 -1.66
C TRP A 57 13.79 17.79 -0.44
N GLU A 58 13.02 18.40 0.46
CA GLU A 58 12.50 17.68 1.64
C GLU A 58 11.57 16.54 1.21
N LYS A 59 10.69 16.77 0.22
CA LYS A 59 9.83 15.73 -0.33
C LYS A 59 10.63 14.60 -0.98
N ALA A 60 11.65 14.93 -1.77
CA ALA A 60 12.53 13.96 -2.42
C ALA A 60 13.26 13.09 -1.39
N PHE A 61 13.81 13.71 -0.34
CA PHE A 61 14.44 13.00 0.78
C PHE A 61 13.48 12.00 1.43
N TRP A 62 12.24 12.42 1.72
CA TRP A 62 11.26 11.51 2.34
C TRP A 62 10.75 10.41 1.41
N VAL A 63 10.68 10.65 0.10
CA VAL A 63 10.42 9.60 -0.90
C VAL A 63 11.54 8.56 -0.87
N MET A 64 12.80 9.00 -0.92
CA MET A 64 13.96 8.11 -0.83
C MET A 64 13.98 7.32 0.47
N ALA A 65 13.69 7.96 1.61
CA ALA A 65 13.55 7.28 2.90
C ALA A 65 12.42 6.22 2.87
N GLY A 66 11.32 6.46 2.16
CA GLY A 66 10.26 5.48 1.92
C GLY A 66 10.75 4.26 1.12
N TYR A 67 11.56 4.48 0.08
CA TYR A 67 12.16 3.39 -0.69
C TYR A 67 13.18 2.58 0.11
N LEU A 68 14.02 3.24 0.93
CA LEU A 68 14.94 2.56 1.85
C LEU A 68 14.17 1.69 2.84
N ARG A 69 13.05 2.19 3.40
CA ARG A 69 12.15 1.38 4.24
C ARG A 69 11.61 0.17 3.48
N ARG A 70 11.23 0.33 2.20
CA ARG A 70 10.74 -0.78 1.37
C ARG A 70 11.81 -1.83 1.07
N LEU A 71 13.08 -1.44 0.94
CA LEU A 71 14.18 -2.41 0.83
C LEU A 71 14.34 -3.22 2.12
N PHE A 72 14.27 -2.56 3.28
CA PHE A 72 14.30 -3.26 4.57
C PHE A 72 13.09 -4.18 4.75
N ASP A 73 11.90 -3.68 4.42
CA ASP A 73 10.65 -4.45 4.42
C ASP A 73 10.73 -5.69 3.51
N LEU A 74 11.33 -5.55 2.34
CA LEU A 74 11.50 -6.64 1.38
C LEU A 74 12.42 -7.73 1.93
N ALA A 75 13.53 -7.34 2.56
CA ALA A 75 14.45 -8.29 3.18
C ALA A 75 13.78 -9.08 4.32
N ARG A 76 12.85 -8.45 5.06
CA ARG A 76 12.12 -9.12 6.15
C ARG A 76 10.83 -9.81 5.73
N ALA A 77 10.29 -9.53 4.54
CA ALA A 77 9.01 -10.06 4.06
C ALA A 77 8.88 -11.60 4.10
N PRO A 78 9.93 -12.39 3.77
CA PRO A 78 9.86 -13.86 3.85
C PRO A 78 9.63 -14.41 5.26
N PHE A 79 9.97 -13.65 6.31
CA PHE A 79 9.83 -14.09 7.71
C PHE A 79 8.44 -13.82 8.30
N TYR A 80 7.55 -13.18 7.55
CA TYR A 80 6.15 -12.98 7.95
C TYR A 80 5.27 -14.13 7.44
N ASP A 81 4.23 -14.44 8.20
CA ASP A 81 3.23 -15.46 7.82
C ASP A 81 2.31 -14.99 6.69
N GLY A 82 2.22 -13.66 6.48
CA GLY A 82 1.50 -13.07 5.36
C GLY A 82 1.79 -11.59 5.19
N LEU A 83 1.52 -11.10 3.99
CA LEU A 83 1.59 -9.67 3.66
C LEU A 83 0.18 -9.15 3.44
N TYR A 84 -0.15 -8.03 4.07
CA TYR A 84 -1.35 -7.25 3.75
C TYR A 84 -0.92 -6.02 2.98
N VAL A 85 -1.36 -5.88 1.73
CA VAL A 85 -0.99 -4.73 0.89
C VAL A 85 -2.23 -3.87 0.69
N SER A 86 -2.19 -2.63 1.16
CA SER A 86 -3.24 -1.65 0.90
C SER A 86 -2.81 -0.74 -0.24
N LEU A 87 -3.65 -0.61 -1.28
CA LEU A 87 -3.45 0.25 -2.45
C LEU A 87 -2.21 -0.09 -3.29
N TRP A 88 -1.02 0.22 -2.80
CA TRP A 88 0.26 0.02 -3.49
C TRP A 88 1.40 -0.09 -2.47
N ILE A 89 2.50 -0.74 -2.88
CA ILE A 89 3.69 -0.89 -2.04
C ILE A 89 4.58 0.33 -2.19
N THR A 90 4.78 0.79 -3.43
CA THR A 90 5.55 2.00 -3.75
C THR A 90 4.78 2.98 -4.63
N PRO A 91 4.97 4.30 -4.41
CA PRO A 91 4.24 5.30 -5.15
C PRO A 91 4.66 5.35 -6.61
N PHE A 92 5.97 5.25 -6.89
CA PHE A 92 6.54 5.31 -8.24
C PHE A 92 7.12 3.97 -8.69
N GLY A 93 7.26 3.81 -10.00
CA GLY A 93 7.77 2.59 -10.64
C GLY A 93 6.66 1.70 -11.20
N ALA A 94 7.02 0.90 -12.20
CA ALA A 94 6.14 0.01 -12.97
C ALA A 94 5.84 -1.32 -12.24
N GLY A 95 5.63 -1.27 -10.92
CA GLY A 95 5.30 -2.47 -10.15
C GLY A 95 6.48 -3.36 -9.75
N LEU A 96 7.72 -2.87 -9.82
CA LEU A 96 8.92 -3.68 -9.47
C LEU A 96 8.86 -4.16 -8.02
N PHE A 97 8.61 -3.26 -7.06
CA PHE A 97 8.51 -3.64 -5.66
C PHE A 97 7.34 -4.59 -5.43
N GLU A 98 6.19 -4.35 -6.06
CA GLU A 98 5.04 -5.24 -6.02
C GLU A 98 5.41 -6.67 -6.44
N ARG A 99 6.16 -6.82 -7.53
CA ARG A 99 6.68 -8.13 -7.98
C ARG A 99 7.65 -8.75 -6.99
N LEU A 100 8.59 -7.96 -6.47
CA LEU A 100 9.59 -8.45 -5.52
C LEU A 100 8.97 -8.92 -4.20
N PHE A 101 7.98 -8.20 -3.67
CA PHE A 101 7.28 -8.58 -2.44
C PHE A 101 6.44 -9.84 -2.61
N VAL A 102 5.71 -9.98 -3.73
CA VAL A 102 4.97 -11.20 -4.04
C VAL A 102 5.91 -12.39 -4.20
N LEU A 103 7.09 -12.19 -4.82
CA LEU A 103 8.10 -13.23 -4.94
C LEU A 103 8.67 -13.63 -3.57
N ALA A 104 8.98 -12.65 -2.73
CA ALA A 104 9.53 -12.85 -1.39
C ALA A 104 8.54 -13.52 -0.43
N ASN A 105 7.24 -13.29 -0.59
CA ASN A 105 6.20 -13.93 0.20
C ASN A 105 4.93 -14.15 -0.63
N ARG A 106 4.61 -15.42 -0.91
CA ARG A 106 3.45 -15.80 -1.73
C ARG A 106 2.10 -15.64 -1.01
N ARG A 107 2.08 -15.36 0.29
CA ARG A 107 0.85 -15.22 1.10
C ARG A 107 0.43 -13.75 1.17
N VAL A 108 0.20 -13.15 -0.01
CA VAL A 108 -0.25 -11.75 -0.14
C VAL A 108 -1.77 -11.67 -0.12
N VAL A 109 -2.31 -10.84 0.78
CA VAL A 109 -3.68 -10.34 0.72
C VAL A 109 -3.61 -8.90 0.21
N TYR A 110 -4.27 -8.65 -0.91
CA TYR A 110 -4.29 -7.33 -1.52
C TYR A 110 -5.64 -6.64 -1.28
N ASP A 111 -5.62 -5.51 -0.61
CA ASP A 111 -6.77 -4.65 -0.37
C ASP A 111 -6.73 -3.47 -1.33
N ILE A 112 -7.63 -3.49 -2.30
CA ILE A 112 -7.81 -2.41 -3.26
C ILE A 112 -9.01 -1.54 -2.87
N ASP A 113 -8.80 -0.23 -2.91
CA ASP A 113 -9.81 0.76 -2.61
C ASP A 113 -10.24 1.52 -3.85
N ASP A 114 -11.46 1.31 -4.33
CA ASP A 114 -12.04 1.96 -5.52
C ASP A 114 -11.19 1.82 -6.82
N LEU A 115 -11.64 2.47 -7.88
CA LEU A 115 -11.08 2.49 -9.22
C LEU A 115 -9.88 3.43 -9.30
N VAL A 116 -8.91 3.31 -8.37
CA VAL A 116 -7.66 4.12 -8.34
C VAL A 116 -6.87 4.03 -9.65
N PHE A 117 -7.07 2.94 -10.39
CA PHE A 117 -6.47 2.68 -11.69
C PHE A 117 -7.20 3.39 -12.86
N LEU A 118 -8.45 3.83 -12.71
CA LEU A 118 -9.25 4.45 -13.79
C LEU A 118 -8.95 5.94 -14.03
N GLY A 119 -7.89 6.48 -13.45
CA GLY A 119 -7.25 7.66 -14.02
C GLY A 119 -8.01 8.99 -13.94
N LYS A 120 -9.23 9.10 -13.40
CA LYS A 120 -9.90 10.40 -13.22
C LYS A 120 -9.00 11.33 -12.40
N THR A 121 -8.63 12.46 -12.99
CA THR A 121 -7.74 13.45 -12.39
C THR A 121 -8.57 14.68 -12.10
N SER A 122 -8.79 14.99 -10.83
CA SER A 122 -9.07 16.39 -10.49
C SER A 122 -7.80 17.20 -10.73
N THR A 123 -7.96 18.43 -11.19
CA THR A 123 -6.89 19.39 -11.50
C THR A 123 -5.91 19.65 -10.34
N ALA A 124 -6.30 19.28 -9.12
CA ALA A 124 -5.52 19.49 -7.90
C ALA A 124 -4.29 18.57 -7.72
N ASN A 125 -4.16 17.45 -8.45
CA ASN A 125 -3.22 16.39 -8.05
C ASN A 125 -2.26 15.93 -9.17
N ARG A 126 -1.41 16.83 -9.69
CA ARG A 126 -0.40 16.53 -10.73
C ARG A 126 0.57 15.40 -10.32
N PHE A 127 0.84 15.27 -9.02
CA PHE A 127 1.66 14.18 -8.45
C PHE A 127 1.00 12.80 -8.60
N ALA A 128 -0.34 12.75 -8.59
CA ALA A 128 -1.09 11.51 -8.77
C ALA A 128 -0.85 10.89 -10.16
N ARG A 129 -0.46 11.66 -11.18
CA ARG A 129 -0.20 11.12 -12.53
C ARG A 129 1.00 10.16 -12.57
N PHE A 130 2.05 10.44 -11.80
CA PHE A 130 3.23 9.55 -11.71
C PHE A 130 3.01 8.34 -10.81
N LEU A 131 2.04 8.42 -9.89
CA LEU A 131 1.59 7.32 -9.04
C LEU A 131 0.66 6.33 -9.77
N LYS A 132 0.05 6.77 -10.86
CA LYS A 132 -0.96 6.04 -11.65
C LYS A 132 -0.33 5.06 -12.67
N SER A 133 0.70 4.30 -12.31
CA SER A 133 1.07 3.14 -13.14
C SER A 133 0.02 2.05 -12.90
N PRO A 134 -0.95 1.81 -13.81
CA PRO A 134 -2.06 0.89 -13.57
C PRO A 134 -1.54 -0.55 -13.45
N GLU A 135 -0.41 -0.84 -14.10
CA GLU A 135 0.26 -2.13 -14.11
C GLU A 135 0.54 -2.68 -12.70
N LYS A 136 0.88 -1.82 -11.73
CA LYS A 136 1.15 -2.28 -10.36
C LYS A 136 -0.11 -2.82 -9.69
N TYR A 137 -1.26 -2.17 -9.92
CA TYR A 137 -2.54 -2.59 -9.39
C TYR A 137 -2.97 -3.89 -10.06
N HIS A 138 -2.93 -3.96 -11.40
CA HIS A 138 -3.28 -5.17 -12.15
C HIS A 138 -2.35 -6.34 -11.83
N TYR A 139 -1.07 -6.08 -11.53
CA TYR A 139 -0.17 -7.11 -11.08
C TYR A 139 -0.59 -7.67 -9.71
N LEU A 140 -0.84 -6.80 -8.72
CA LEU A 140 -1.27 -7.22 -7.39
C LEU A 140 -2.62 -7.97 -7.42
N MET A 141 -3.58 -7.48 -8.21
CA MET A 141 -4.88 -8.16 -8.40
C MET A 141 -4.71 -9.61 -8.86
N ARG A 142 -3.81 -9.85 -9.82
CA ARG A 142 -3.59 -11.19 -10.41
C ARG A 142 -2.71 -12.08 -9.55
N ALA A 143 -1.72 -11.49 -8.86
CA ALA A 143 -0.66 -12.24 -8.20
C ALA A 143 -0.90 -12.46 -6.70
N ALA A 144 -1.81 -11.69 -6.08
CA ALA A 144 -2.17 -11.88 -4.68
C ALA A 144 -2.94 -13.19 -4.48
N ARG A 145 -2.75 -13.81 -3.30
CA ARG A 145 -3.47 -15.02 -2.91
C ARG A 145 -4.95 -14.74 -2.64
N HIS A 146 -5.25 -13.53 -2.19
CA HIS A 146 -6.62 -13.06 -1.98
C HIS A 146 -6.68 -11.57 -2.29
N VAL A 147 -7.78 -11.13 -2.88
CA VAL A 147 -8.04 -9.71 -3.16
C VAL A 147 -9.31 -9.30 -2.44
N ILE A 148 -9.21 -8.26 -1.61
CA ILE A 148 -10.34 -7.63 -0.94
C ILE A 148 -10.81 -6.49 -1.86
N THR A 149 -12.08 -6.53 -2.21
CA THR A 149 -12.76 -5.53 -3.04
C THR A 149 -13.85 -4.84 -2.24
N CYS A 150 -14.21 -3.61 -2.63
CA CYS A 150 -15.19 -2.79 -1.91
C CYS A 150 -16.50 -2.57 -2.68
N THR A 151 -16.60 -3.04 -3.93
CA THR A 151 -17.82 -2.94 -4.75
C THR A 151 -17.98 -4.17 -5.66
N PRO A 152 -19.22 -4.55 -6.02
CA PRO A 152 -19.46 -5.65 -6.98
C PRO A 152 -18.80 -5.42 -8.34
N HIS A 153 -18.72 -4.16 -8.79
CA HIS A 153 -18.04 -3.80 -10.03
C HIS A 153 -16.53 -4.09 -9.96
N LEU A 154 -15.88 -3.75 -8.85
CA LEU A 154 -14.46 -4.03 -8.65
C LEU A 154 -14.21 -5.53 -8.49
N ASP A 155 -15.10 -6.26 -7.83
CA ASP A 155 -15.02 -7.72 -7.73
C ASP A 155 -15.09 -8.40 -9.11
N ALA A 156 -16.07 -7.99 -9.93
CA ALA A 156 -16.19 -8.47 -11.31
C ALA A 156 -14.97 -8.11 -12.17
N TYR A 157 -14.33 -6.97 -11.90
CA TYR A 157 -13.10 -6.56 -12.59
C TYR A 157 -11.90 -7.42 -12.23
N VAL A 158 -11.72 -7.72 -10.93
CA VAL A 158 -10.57 -8.51 -10.42
C VAL A 158 -10.65 -9.99 -10.83
N ARG A 159 -11.87 -10.52 -11.03
CA ARG A 159 -12.09 -11.91 -11.43
C ARG A 159 -11.83 -12.21 -12.91
N LYS A 160 -11.70 -11.17 -13.74
CA LYS A 160 -11.36 -11.30 -15.17
C LYS A 160 -9.86 -11.43 -15.35
#